data_AF-A0A3D2VMW1-F1
#
_entry.id   AF-A0A3D2VMW1-F1
#
_cell.length_a   1.000
_cell.length_b   1.000
_cell.length_c   1.000
_cell.angle_alpha   90.00
_cell.angle_beta   90.00
_cell.angle_gamma   90.00
#
_symmetry.space_group_name_H-M   'P 1'
#
loop_
_entity.id
_entity.type
_entity.pdbx_description
1 polymer ?
#
loop_
_entity_poly.entity_id
_entity_poly.type
_entity_poly.pdbx_seq_one_letter_code
_entity_poly.pdbx_strand_id
1 'polypeptide(L)' 'TVICDGELTPGQLIQLEDVVKVKVVDRTALILDIFAQHAQSAEGKAQVSLAQMSYMLPRLRGWGQSMSRQAGG' A
#
# COMPACT_ATOMS: atom_id res chain seq x y z
N THR A 1 3.65 -7.80 -10.83
CA THR A 1 2.88 -6.74 -10.16
C THR A 1 1.76 -6.30 -11.07
N VAL A 2 0.55 -6.14 -10.53
CA VAL A 2 -0.59 -5.54 -11.23
C VAL A 2 -0.75 -4.11 -10.73
N ILE A 3 -0.94 -3.16 -11.65
CA ILE A 3 -1.22 -1.76 -11.33
C ILE A 3 -2.68 -1.47 -11.64
N CYS A 4 -3.40 -0.95 -10.66
CA CYS A 4 -4.78 -0.52 -10.79
C CYS A 4 -4.83 1.01 -10.87
N ASP A 5 -5.51 1.53 -11.88
CA ASP A 5 -5.65 2.98 -12.06
C ASP A 5 -6.61 3.62 -11.04
N GLY A 6 -7.49 2.85 -10.41
CA GLY A 6 -8.36 3.36 -9.34
C GLY A 6 -7.70 3.34 -7.96
N GLU A 7 -8.23 4.12 -7.03
CA GLU A 7 -7.96 3.92 -5.61
C GLU A 7 -8.64 2.63 -5.14
N LEU A 8 -7.94 1.83 -4.34
CA LEU A 8 -8.48 0.58 -3.81
C LEU A 8 -8.61 0.65 -2.30
N THR A 9 -9.76 0.27 -1.77
CA THR A 9 -9.89 0.04 -0.32
C THR A 9 -8.94 -1.08 0.14
N PRO A 10 -8.56 -1.13 1.44
CA PRO A 10 -7.70 -2.20 1.95
C PRO A 10 -8.23 -3.61 1.67
N GLY A 11 -9.55 -3.82 1.78
CA GLY A 11 -10.19 -5.10 1.51
C GLY A 11 -10.12 -5.51 0.04
N GLN A 12 -10.39 -4.58 -0.88
CA GLN A 12 -10.27 -4.84 -2.33
C GLN A 12 -8.85 -5.22 -2.71
N LEU A 13 -7.84 -4.57 -2.12
CA LEU A 13 -6.43 -4.85 -2.37
C LEU A 13 -6.08 -6.30 -2.00
N ILE A 14 -6.41 -6.72 -0.77
CA ILE A 14 -6.20 -8.09 -0.28
C ILE A 14 -6.91 -9.11 -1.19
N GLN A 15 -8.18 -8.84 -1.50
CA GLN A 15 -9.01 -9.77 -2.28
C GLN A 15 -8.53 -9.88 -3.73
N LEU A 16 -8.01 -8.81 -4.32
CA LEU A 16 -7.39 -8.86 -5.64
C LEU A 16 -6.06 -9.60 -5.61
N GLU A 17 -5.20 -9.37 -4.62
CA GLU A 17 -3.93 -10.10 -4.45
C GLU A 17 -4.16 -11.61 -4.30
N ASP A 18 -5.21 -12.00 -3.56
CA ASP A 18 -5.63 -13.40 -3.42
C ASP A 18 -6.08 -14.03 -4.74
N VAL A 19 -6.67 -13.25 -5.66
CA VAL A 19 -7.11 -13.74 -6.97
C VAL A 19 -5.97 -13.77 -7.97
N VAL A 20 -5.20 -12.67 -8.09
CA VAL A 20 -4.16 -12.51 -9.10
C VAL A 20 -2.82 -13.15 -8.72
N LYS A 21 -2.65 -13.53 -7.45
CA LYS A 21 -1.45 -14.19 -6.89
C LYS A 21 -0.15 -13.39 -7.07
N VAL A 22 -0.26 -12.09 -7.28
CA VAL A 22 0.86 -11.15 -7.38
C VAL A 22 0.51 -9.86 -6.65
N LYS A 23 1.52 -9.10 -6.25
CA LYS A 23 1.34 -7.77 -5.62
C LYS A 23 0.46 -6.88 -6.49
N VAL A 24 -0.54 -6.26 -5.86
CA VAL A 24 -1.41 -5.25 -6.48
C VAL A 24 -1.01 -3.87 -5.95
N VAL A 25 -0.98 -2.87 -6.82
CA VAL A 25 -0.63 -1.49 -6.48
C VAL A 25 -1.72 -0.59 -7.03
N ASP A 26 -2.30 0.28 -6.21
CA ASP A 26 -3.27 1.28 -6.64
C ASP A 26 -2.58 2.58 -7.08
N ARG A 27 -3.36 3.51 -7.64
CA ARG A 27 -2.82 4.79 -8.13
C ARG A 27 -2.09 5.58 -7.04
N THR A 28 -2.64 5.63 -5.82
CA THR A 28 -2.06 6.39 -4.72
C THR A 28 -0.68 5.84 -4.33
N ALA A 29 -0.55 4.53 -4.18
CA ALA A 29 0.73 3.89 -3.92
C ALA A 29 1.76 4.14 -5.03
N LEU A 30 1.33 4.08 -6.30
CA LEU A 30 2.20 4.38 -7.44
C LEU A 30 2.71 5.82 -7.42
N ILE A 31 1.84 6.80 -7.15
CA ILE A 31 2.22 8.22 -7.05
C ILE A 31 3.24 8.42 -5.93
N LEU A 32 3.01 7.82 -4.76
CA LEU A 32 3.94 7.92 -3.62
C LEU A 32 5.30 7.28 -3.92
N ASP A 33 5.33 6.18 -4.68
CA ASP A 33 6.58 5.55 -5.11
C ASP A 33 7.35 6.42 -6.10
N ILE A 34 6.65 7.04 -7.07
CA ILE A 34 7.23 8.03 -7.97
C ILE A 34 7.80 9.21 -7.17
N PHE A 35 7.07 9.77 -6.22
CA PHE A 35 7.58 10.86 -5.39
C PHE A 35 8.78 10.44 -4.55
N ALA A 36 8.80 9.22 -4.02
CA ALA A 36 9.95 8.70 -3.26
C ALA A 36 11.22 8.62 -4.13
N GLN A 37 11.08 8.20 -5.39
CA GLN A 37 12.19 8.15 -6.34
C GLN A 37 12.73 9.55 -6.70
N HIS A 38 11.88 10.58 -6.68
CA HIS A 38 12.26 11.94 -7.08
C HIS A 38 12.60 12.88 -5.91
N ALA A 39 12.27 12.53 -4.67
CA ALA A 39 12.52 13.38 -3.51
C ALA A 39 14.03 13.47 -3.19
N GLN A 40 14.65 14.61 -3.50
CA GLN A 40 16.08 14.85 -3.26
C GLN A 40 16.35 15.58 -1.95
N SER A 41 15.54 16.60 -1.62
CA SER A 41 15.72 17.40 -0.40
C SER A 41 15.29 16.64 0.86
N ALA A 42 15.87 17.00 2.00
CA ALA A 42 15.49 16.41 3.29
C ALA A 42 14.01 16.64 3.61
N GLU A 43 13.50 17.84 3.33
CA GLU A 43 12.09 18.18 3.51
C GLU A 43 11.19 17.32 2.60
N GLY A 44 11.53 17.19 1.31
CA GLY A 44 10.75 16.39 0.37
C GLY A 44 10.73 14.91 0.77
N LYS A 45 11.87 14.36 1.20
CA LYS A 45 11.94 12.99 1.73
C LYS A 45 11.05 12.81 2.95
N ALA A 46 11.03 13.77 3.87
CA ALA A 46 10.19 13.72 5.06
C ALA A 46 8.69 13.77 4.71
N GLN A 47 8.28 14.63 3.78
CA GLN A 47 6.89 14.73 3.33
C GLN A 47 6.42 13.44 2.64
N VAL A 48 7.24 12.87 1.75
CA VAL A 48 6.89 11.60 1.10
C VAL A 48 6.78 10.47 2.11
N SER A 49 7.72 10.40 3.06
CA SER A 49 7.71 9.37 4.11
C SER A 49 6.46 9.49 4.99
N LEU A 50 6.08 10.71 5.37
CA LEU A 50 4.84 10.97 6.11
C LEU A 50 3.62 10.52 5.32
N ALA A 51 3.54 10.87 4.04
CA ALA A 51 2.42 10.46 3.18
C ALA A 51 2.33 8.94 3.02
N GLN A 52 3.48 8.25 2.88
CA GLN A 52 3.55 6.79 2.85
C GLN A 52 3.06 6.19 4.18
N MET A 53 3.44 6.74 5.33
CA MET A 53 2.95 6.29 6.62
C MET A 53 1.43 6.47 6.76
N SER A 54 0.91 7.64 6.39
CA SER A 54 -0.53 7.91 6.40
C SER A 54 -1.32 6.97 5.50
N TYR A 55 -0.79 6.64 4.32
CA TYR A 55 -1.38 5.67 3.40
C TYR A 55 -1.36 4.23 3.96
N MET A 56 -0.28 3.85 4.64
CA MET A 56 -0.12 2.51 5.20
C MET A 56 -0.92 2.28 6.49
N LEU A 57 -1.05 3.28 7.37
CA LEU A 57 -1.75 3.18 8.66
C LEU A 57 -3.13 2.49 8.60
N PRO A 58 -4.07 2.90 7.72
CA PRO A 58 -5.37 2.23 7.62
C PRO A 58 -5.27 0.81 7.05
N ARG A 59 -4.24 0.51 6.25
CA ARG A 59 -4.03 -0.79 5.59
C ARG A 59 -3.39 -1.83 6.52
N LEU A 60 -2.55 -1.40 7.45
CA LEU A 60 -1.91 -2.27 8.45
C LEU A 60 -2.93 -2.99 9.35
N ARG A 61 -4.03 -2.33 9.71
CA ARG A 61 -5.11 -2.96 10.49
C ARG A 61 -5.78 -4.11 9.74
N GLY A 62 -5.92 -3.99 8.41
CA GLY A 62 -6.47 -5.05 7.56
C GLY A 62 -5.56 -6.28 7.47
N TRP A 63 -4.24 -6.05 7.40
CA TRP A 63 -3.24 -7.13 7.43
C TRP A 63 -3.22 -7.89 8.76
N GLY A 64 -3.40 -7.21 9.89
CA GLY A 64 -3.47 -7.87 11.20
C GLY A 64 -4.56 -8.96 11.29
N GLN A 65 -5.71 -8.76 10.63
CA GLN A 65 -6.78 -9.77 10.57
C GLN A 65 -6.48 -10.93 9.60
N SER A 66 -5.72 -10.67 8.53
CA SER A 66 -5.24 -11.73 7.63
C SER A 66 -4.21 -12.61 8.35
N MET A 67 -3.26 -12.01 9.07
CA MET A 67 -2.25 -12.73 9.85
C MET A 67 -2.84 -13.49 11.04
N SER A 68 -3.86 -12.97 11.72
CA SER A 68 -4.51 -13.67 12.84
C SER A 68 -5.22 -14.95 12.38
N ARG A 69 -5.84 -14.94 11.20
CA ARG A 69 -6.41 -16.16 10.59
C ARG A 69 -5.37 -17.20 10.21
N GLN A 70 -4.15 -16.78 9.90
CA GLN A 70 -3.06 -17.68 9.52
C GLN A 70 -2.31 -18.25 10.73
N ALA A 71 -2.35 -17.58 11.89
CA ALA A 71 -1.72 -18.01 13.13
C ALA A 71 -2.65 -18.81 14.07
N GLY A 72 -3.96 -18.84 13.81
CA GLY A 72 -4.98 -19.49 14.65
C GLY A 72 -5.50 -20.83 14.14
N GLY A 73 -4.79 -21.48 13.21
CA GLY A 73 -5.08 -22.82 12.69
C GLY A 73 -4.21 -23.89 13.34
#